data_AF-A0A2A2B676-F1
#
_entry.id   AF-A0A2A2B676-F1
#
_cell.length_a   1.000
_cell.length_b   1.000
_cell.length_c   1.000
_cell.angle_alpha   90.00
_cell.angle_beta   90.00
_cell.angle_gamma   90.00
#
_symmetry.space_group_name_H-M   'P 1'
#
loop_
_entity.id
_entity.type
_entity.pdbx_description
1 polymer ?
#
loop_
_entity_poly.entity_id
_entity_poly.type
_entity_poly.pdbx_seq_one_letter_code
_entity_poly.pdbx_strand_id
1 'polypeptide(L)' 'MTTGVKLRVADVVRATGMSKSTLHKLYNEESSRIDFNTIDQLCEFLDVQVGDLFIYKPNNKDDEES' A
#
# COMPACT_ATOMS: atom_id res chain seq x y z
N MET A 1 -2.46 -19.58 -6.63
CA MET A 1 -3.37 -19.29 -5.51
C MET A 1 -2.62 -18.41 -4.55
N THR A 2 -2.68 -17.09 -4.68
CA THR A 2 -1.97 -16.18 -3.77
C THR A 2 -3.00 -15.62 -2.81
N THR A 3 -3.01 -16.17 -1.60
CA THR A 3 -3.91 -15.81 -0.51
C THR A 3 -3.58 -14.38 -0.05
N GLY A 4 -4.56 -13.48 -0.10
CA GLY A 4 -4.40 -12.09 0.32
C GLY A 4 -3.82 -12.00 1.73
N VAL A 5 -2.63 -11.39 1.85
CA VAL A 5 -1.95 -11.22 3.13
C VAL A 5 -2.75 -10.24 3.96
N LYS A 6 -3.39 -10.73 5.03
CA LYS A 6 -4.12 -9.89 5.97
C LYS A 6 -3.12 -9.21 6.90
N LEU A 7 -2.58 -8.08 6.44
CA LEU A 7 -1.55 -7.31 7.13
C LEU A 7 -2.13 -6.67 8.39
N ARG A 8 -1.52 -6.94 9.56
CA ARG A 8 -1.86 -6.24 10.79
C ARG A 8 -1.09 -4.93 10.83
N VAL A 9 -1.80 -3.84 11.09
CA VAL A 9 -1.23 -2.49 11.24
C VAL A 9 -0.03 -2.47 12.18
N ALA A 10 -0.06 -3.26 13.26
CA ALA A 10 1.03 -3.33 14.23
C ALA A 10 2.34 -3.92 13.68
N ASP A 11 2.25 -4.91 12.78
CA ASP A 11 3.42 -5.56 12.19
C ASP A 11 4.06 -4.63 11.15
N VAL A 12 3.22 -3.95 10.37
CA VAL A 12 3.69 -2.95 9.40
C VAL A 12 4.33 -1.76 10.13
N VAL A 13 3.72 -1.24 11.20
CA VAL A 13 4.33 -0.16 12.03
C VAL A 13 5.70 -0.55 12.59
N ARG A 14 5.89 -1.83 12.97
CA ARG A 14 7.18 -2.33 13.47
C ARG A 14 8.22 -2.49 12.37
N ALA A 15 7.81 -2.97 11.21
CA ALA A 15 8.70 -3.20 10.07
C ALA A 15 9.08 -1.90 9.35
N THR A 16 8.10 -1.01 9.15
CA THR A 16 8.27 0.22 8.38
C THR A 16 8.58 1.44 9.27
N GLY A 17 8.38 1.35 10.59
CA GLY A 17 8.54 2.50 11.49
C GLY A 17 7.53 3.63 11.24
N MET A 18 6.51 3.39 10.41
CA MET A 18 5.48 4.38 10.09
C MET A 18 4.55 4.61 11.28
N SER A 19 4.01 5.82 11.39
CA SER A 19 2.99 6.13 12.39
C SER A 19 1.68 5.41 12.07
N LYS A 20 0.95 4.96 13.10
CA LYS A 20 -0.40 4.38 12.95
C LYS A 20 -1.35 5.27 12.15
N SER A 21 -1.23 6.59 12.30
CA SER A 21 -2.02 7.58 11.56
C SER A 21 -1.74 7.55 10.05
N THR A 22 -0.48 7.41 9.64
CA THR A 22 -0.10 7.26 8.23
C THR A 22 -0.60 5.95 7.66
N LEU A 23 -0.47 4.86 8.42
CA LEU A 23 -0.95 3.55 7.97
C LEU A 23 -2.48 3.52 7.84
N HIS A 24 -3.20 4.18 8.75
CA HIS A 24 -4.65 4.31 8.69
C HIS A 24 -5.08 5.07 7.43
N LYS A 25 -4.39 6.15 7.07
CA LYS A 25 -4.65 6.88 5.82
C LYS A 25 -4.34 6.03 4.59
N LEU A 26 -3.27 5.24 4.63
CA LEU A 26 -2.91 4.33 3.54
C LEU A 26 -3.98 3.25 3.35
N TYR A 27 -4.46 2.66 4.45
CA TYR A 27 -5.47 1.61 4.44
C TYR A 27 -6.84 2.08 3.98
N ASN A 28 -7.22 3.33 4.31
CA ASN A 28 -8.47 3.94 3.85
C ASN A 28 -8.33 4.64 2.49
N GLU A 29 -7.22 4.45 1.78
CA GLU A 29 -6.97 5.07 0.46
C GLU A 29 -6.98 6.62 0.48
N GLU A 30 -6.92 7.22 1.68
CA GLU A 30 -6.91 8.67 1.91
C GLU A 30 -5.50 9.28 1.80
N SER A 31 -4.47 8.45 1.63
CA SER A 31 -3.10 8.91 1.51
C SER A 31 -2.80 9.36 0.09
N SER A 32 -2.86 10.67 -0.14
CA SER A 32 -2.50 11.29 -1.42
C SER A 32 -0.99 11.36 -1.68
N ARG A 33 -0.16 10.99 -0.68
CA ARG A 33 1.30 10.94 -0.79
C ARG A 33 1.84 9.70 -0.09
N ILE A 34 2.83 9.08 -0.71
CA ILE A 34 3.60 7.96 -0.18
C ILE A 34 5.07 8.27 -0.45
N ASP A 35 5.90 8.18 0.59
CA ASP A 35 7.34 8.41 0.47
C ASP A 35 8.05 7.17 -0.09
N PHE A 36 9.16 7.36 -0.80
CA PHE A 36 9.93 6.25 -1.35
C PHE A 36 10.43 5.27 -0.28
N ASN A 37 10.77 5.76 0.91
CA ASN A 37 11.18 4.91 2.02
C ASN A 37 10.05 3.98 2.47
N THR A 38 8.80 4.45 2.45
CA THR A 38 7.62 3.61 2.72
C THR A 38 7.47 2.52 1.67
N ILE A 39 7.63 2.86 0.40
CA ILE A 39 7.56 1.88 -0.70
C ILE A 39 8.63 0.80 -0.52
N ASP A 40 9.87 1.22 -0.27
CA ASP A 40 11.02 0.33 -0.07
C ASP A 40 10.78 -0.65 1.09
N GLN A 41 10.34 -0.14 2.24
CA GLN A 41 10.04 -0.99 3.40
C GLN A 41 8.84 -1.91 3.19
N LEU A 42 7.81 -1.47 2.43
CA LEU A 42 6.71 -2.36 2.06
C LEU A 42 7.16 -3.46 1.11
N CYS A 43 7.99 -3.13 0.11
CA CYS A 43 8.58 -4.11 -0.81
C CYS A 43 9.42 -5.14 -0.04
N GLU A 44 10.29 -4.70 0.87
CA GLU A 44 11.11 -5.57 1.70
C GLU A 44 10.28 -6.43 2.66
N PHE A 45 9.24 -5.84 3.29
CA PHE A 45 8.38 -6.56 4.23
C PHE A 45 7.50 -7.60 3.56
N LEU A 46 7.01 -7.31 2.36
CA LEU A 46 6.11 -8.18 1.60
C LEU A 46 6.87 -9.13 0.66
N ASP A 47 8.17 -8.93 0.48
CA ASP A 47 9.01 -9.63 -0.49
C ASP A 47 8.45 -9.54 -1.92
N VAL A 48 8.05 -8.32 -2.32
CA VAL A 48 7.44 -8.02 -3.63
C VAL A 48 8.15 -6.89 -4.35
N GLN A 49 7.88 -6.73 -5.64
CA GLN A 49 8.37 -5.60 -6.42
C GLN A 49 7.43 -4.39 -6.30
N VAL A 50 7.97 -3.20 -6.54
CA VAL A 50 7.16 -1.96 -6.54
C VAL A 50 5.98 -2.01 -7.53
N GLY A 51 6.13 -2.72 -8.66
CA GLY A 51 5.07 -2.92 -9.64
C GLY A 51 3.92 -3.81 -9.16
N ASP A 52 4.14 -4.61 -8.11
CA ASP A 52 3.10 -5.40 -7.46
C ASP A 52 2.29 -4.56 -6.45
N LEU A 53 2.86 -3.44 -5.99
CA LEU A 53 2.21 -2.50 -5.07
C LEU A 53 1.38 -1.44 -5.81
N PHE A 54 1.88 -0.93 -6.93
CA PHE A 54 1.25 0.15 -7.68
C PHE A 54 0.99 -0.24 -9.12
N ILE A 55 -0.28 -0.15 -9.52
CA ILE A 55 -0.71 -0.34 -10.90
C ILE A 55 -1.17 1.00 -11.44
N TYR A 56 -0.58 1.43 -12.56
CA TYR A 56 -1.06 2.60 -13.27
C TYR A 56 -2.43 2.31 -13.89
N LYS A 57 -3.48 2.98 -13.40
CA LYS A 57 -4.76 3.07 -14.09
C LYS A 57 -4.88 4.45 -14.74
N PRO A 58 -5.07 4.53 -16.07
CA PRO A 58 -5.38 5.80 -16.71
C PRO A 58 -6.73 6.31 -16.18
N ASN A 59 -6.81 7.61 -15.90
CA ASN A 59 -8.05 8.26 -15.48
C ASN A 59 -8.95 8.48 -16.71
N ASN A 60 -9.54 7.41 -17.23
CA ASN A 60 -10.61 7.50 -18.21
C ASN A 60 -11.90 7.80 -17.45
N LYS A 61 -12.71 8.75 -17.92
CA LYS A 61 -13.96 9.16 -17.26
C LYS A 61 -15.11 8.14 -17.45
N ASP A 62 -14.79 6.86 -17.56
CA ASP A 62 -15.72 5.80 -17.98
C ASP A 62 -15.77 4.60 -17.00
N ASP A 63 -15.35 4.78 -15.75
CA ASP A 63 -15.52 3.77 -14.68
C ASP A 63 -16.71 4.17 -13.74
N GLU A 64 -17.90 4.36 -14.31
CA GLU A 64 -19.11 3.77 -13.71
C GLU A 64 -19.35 2.44 -14.44
N GLU A 65 -19.75 1.40 -13.70
CA GLU A 65 -19.94 -0.02 -14.10
C GLU A 65 -18.65 -0.86 -14.20
N SER A 66 -18.49 -1.99 -13.51
CA SER A 66 -19.45 -3.01 -13.04
C SER A 66 -19.01 -3.71 -11.76
#